data_AF-A0A9X9Q9F2-F1
#
_entry.id   AF-A0A9X9Q9F2-F1
#
_cell.length_a   1.000
_cell.length_b   1.000
_cell.length_c   1.000
_cell.angle_alpha   90.00
_cell.angle_beta   90.00
_cell.angle_gamma   90.00
#
_symmetry.space_group_name_H-M   'P 1'
#
loop_
_entity.id
_entity.type
_entity.pdbx_description
1 polymer ?
#
loop_
_entity_poly.entity_id
_entity_poly.type
_entity_poly.pdbx_seq_one_letter_code
_entity_poly.pdbx_strand_id
1 'polypeptide(L)'
;MNGVNYFTDLWNVMDTLGLFYFIAGIVFRLHPSNKTSLYSGRVIFCLDYIIFTLRLIHIFTVSRNLGPKIIMLQRMLIDVFFFLFLFAVWMVAFGVARQGILRQNEHRWRWIFRSVIYEPYLAMFGQVP
;
A
#
# COMPACT_ATOMS: atom_id res chain seq x y z
N MET A 1 2.64 -25.31 24.47
CA MET A 1 3.22 -24.58 23.31
C MET A 1 2.07 -23.84 22.66
N ASN A 2 1.92 -22.57 23.02
CA ASN A 2 0.66 -21.85 22.88
C ASN A 2 0.48 -21.40 21.43
N GLY A 3 -0.62 -21.82 20.78
CA GLY A 3 -0.98 -21.38 19.42
C GLY A 3 -1.08 -19.86 19.27
N VAL A 4 -1.12 -19.13 20.40
CA VAL A 4 -1.05 -17.66 20.45
C VAL A 4 0.27 -17.12 19.90
N ASN A 5 1.40 -17.81 20.11
CA ASN A 5 2.71 -17.37 19.63
C ASN A 5 2.83 -17.41 18.09
N TYR A 6 1.97 -18.16 17.41
CA TYR A 6 1.92 -18.18 15.95
C TYR A 6 1.33 -16.88 15.40
N PHE A 7 0.33 -16.30 16.07
CA PHE A 7 -0.32 -15.06 15.64
C PHE A 7 0.47 -13.79 16.01
N THR A 8 1.51 -13.89 16.84
CA THR A 8 2.37 -12.74 17.17
C THR A 8 3.40 -12.44 16.08
N ASP A 9 3.75 -13.41 15.23
CA ASP A 9 4.67 -13.19 14.13
C ASP A 9 3.99 -12.46 12.96
N LEU A 10 4.46 -11.25 12.66
CA LEU A 10 3.92 -10.41 11.58
C LEU A 10 3.91 -11.12 10.22
N TRP A 11 4.98 -11.88 9.93
CA TRP A 11 5.08 -12.67 8.70
C TRP A 11 4.00 -13.72 8.57
N ASN A 12 3.59 -14.29 9.70
CA ASN A 12 2.59 -15.31 9.73
C ASN A 12 1.17 -14.72 9.62
N VAL A 13 0.94 -13.56 10.24
CA VAL A 13 -0.29 -12.78 10.03
C VAL A 13 -0.45 -12.44 8.54
N MET A 14 0.62 -11.98 7.87
CA MET A 14 0.60 -11.69 6.43
C MET A 14 0.26 -12.92 5.57
N ASP A 15 0.78 -14.10 5.91
CA ASP A 15 0.42 -15.35 5.21
C ASP A 15 -1.06 -15.70 5.38
N THR A 16 -1.60 -15.56 6.60
CA THR A 16 -3.02 -15.82 6.86
C THR A 16 -3.93 -14.84 6.10
N LEU A 17 -3.51 -13.58 5.96
CA LEU A 17 -4.20 -12.60 5.14
C LEU A 17 -4.16 -12.97 3.64
N GLY A 18 -3.01 -13.40 3.12
CA GLY A 18 -2.91 -13.90 1.74
C GLY A 18 -3.85 -15.07 1.47
N LEU A 19 -3.86 -16.06 2.37
CA LEU A 19 -4.79 -17.20 2.23
C LEU A 19 -6.26 -16.74 2.25
N PHE A 20 -6.61 -15.78 3.09
CA PHE A 20 -7.95 -15.21 3.15
C PHE A 20 -8.34 -14.50 1.83
N TYR A 21 -7.45 -13.66 1.28
CA TYR A 21 -7.68 -12.99 0.00
C TYR A 21 -7.79 -13.97 -1.16
N PHE A 22 -7.00 -15.04 -1.16
CA PHE A 22 -7.08 -16.09 -2.16
C PHE A 22 -8.44 -16.80 -2.14
N ILE A 23 -8.94 -17.17 -0.95
CA ILE A 23 -10.27 -17.80 -0.80
C ILE A 23 -11.37 -16.82 -1.24
N ALA A 24 -11.29 -15.55 -0.82
CA ALA A 24 -12.24 -14.53 -1.23
C ALA A 24 -12.26 -14.35 -2.76
N GLY A 25 -11.07 -14.29 -3.39
CA GLY A 25 -10.92 -14.22 -4.85
C GLY A 25 -11.55 -15.41 -5.57
N ILE A 26 -11.40 -16.63 -5.03
CA ILE A 26 -12.06 -17.83 -5.56
C ILE A 26 -13.59 -17.71 -5.44
N VAL A 27 -14.12 -17.26 -4.30
CA VAL A 27 -15.57 -17.10 -4.10
C VAL A 27 -16.17 -16.11 -5.10
N PHE A 28 -15.50 -14.96 -5.32
CA PHE A 28 -15.93 -13.97 -6.32
C PHE A 28 -15.82 -14.49 -7.76
N ARG A 29 -14.87 -15.39 -8.03
CA ARG A 29 -14.69 -16.04 -9.33
C ARG A 29 -15.74 -17.12 -9.61
N LEU A 30 -16.17 -17.86 -8.59
CA LEU A 30 -17.17 -18.93 -8.68
C LEU A 30 -18.61 -18.42 -8.84
N HIS A 31 -18.84 -17.11 -8.76
CA HIS A 31 -20.12 -16.46 -9.08
C HIS A 31 -20.08 -15.79 -10.47
N PRO A 32 -20.19 -16.56 -11.58
CA PRO A 32 -20.12 -16.02 -12.94
C PRO A 32 -21.36 -15.21 -13.34
N SER A 33 -22.43 -15.22 -12.53
CA SER A 33 -23.71 -14.60 -12.85
C SER A 33 -23.64 -13.07 -12.96
N ASN A 34 -22.65 -12.41 -12.34
CA ASN A 34 -22.53 -10.95 -12.36
C ASN A 34 -21.15 -10.51 -12.92
N LYS A 35 -21.16 -9.74 -14.03
CA LYS A 35 -19.92 -9.26 -14.69
C LYS A 35 -19.03 -8.42 -13.75
N THR A 36 -19.64 -7.69 -12.82
CA THR A 36 -18.94 -6.89 -11.79
C THR A 36 -18.19 -7.76 -10.79
N SER A 37 -18.76 -8.92 -10.40
CA SER A 37 -18.13 -9.88 -9.49
C SER A 37 -16.85 -10.47 -10.09
N LEU A 38 -16.86 -10.78 -11.39
CA LEU A 38 -15.69 -11.30 -12.09
C LEU A 38 -14.55 -10.28 -12.17
N TYR A 39 -14.86 -9.00 -12.39
CA TYR A 39 -13.85 -7.94 -12.35
C TYR A 39 -13.27 -7.79 -10.94
N SER A 40 -14.13 -7.75 -9.92
CA SER A 40 -13.69 -7.66 -8.52
C SER A 40 -12.82 -8.84 -8.11
N GLY A 41 -13.17 -10.07 -8.51
CA GLY A 41 -12.36 -11.27 -8.26
C GLY A 41 -10.98 -11.19 -8.91
N ARG A 42 -10.86 -10.66 -10.14
CA ARG A 42 -9.57 -10.41 -10.79
C ARG A 42 -8.72 -9.41 -10.01
N VAL A 43 -9.32 -8.30 -9.57
CA VAL A 43 -8.61 -7.28 -8.76
C VAL A 43 -8.11 -7.89 -7.45
N ILE A 44 -8.93 -8.71 -6.78
CA ILE A 44 -8.53 -9.39 -5.55
C ILE A 44 -7.34 -10.33 -5.79
N PHE A 45 -7.33 -11.11 -6.87
CA PHE A 45 -6.17 -11.94 -7.21
C PHE A 45 -4.91 -11.13 -7.54
N CYS A 46 -5.06 -9.97 -8.19
CA CYS A 46 -3.92 -9.08 -8.44
C CYS A 46 -3.33 -8.53 -7.14
N LEU A 47 -4.16 -8.19 -6.16
CA LEU A 47 -3.71 -7.74 -4.83
C LEU A 47 -3.07 -8.89 -4.04
N ASP A 48 -3.67 -10.08 -4.11
CA ASP A 48 -3.16 -11.29 -3.48
C ASP A 48 -1.76 -11.67 -3.99
N TYR A 49 -1.52 -11.53 -5.30
CA TYR A 49 -0.19 -11.73 -5.89
C TYR A 49 0.89 -10.80 -5.28
N ILE A 50 0.54 -9.55 -4.93
CA ILE A 50 1.46 -8.63 -4.27
C ILE A 50 1.83 -9.17 -2.88
N ILE A 51 0.86 -9.67 -2.11
CA ILE A 51 1.08 -10.26 -0.78
C ILE A 51 2.01 -11.48 -0.90
N PHE A 52 1.75 -12.38 -1.84
CA PHE A 52 2.61 -13.54 -2.08
C PHE A 52 4.02 -13.16 -2.54
N THR A 53 4.16 -12.08 -3.32
CA THR A 53 5.48 -11.58 -3.73
C THR A 53 6.27 -11.03 -2.55
N LEU A 54 5.62 -10.38 -1.58
CA LEU A 54 6.26 -9.98 -0.33
C LEU A 54 6.77 -11.18 0.48
N ARG A 55 6.08 -12.34 0.42
CA ARG A 55 6.55 -13.57 1.06
C ARG A 55 7.86 -14.09 0.44
N LEU A 56 8.08 -13.90 -0.86
CA LEU A 56 9.36 -14.24 -1.48
C LEU A 56 10.53 -13.45 -0.87
N ILE A 57 10.31 -12.19 -0.48
CA ILE A 57 11.32 -11.38 0.20
C ILE A 57 11.72 -12.04 1.53
N HIS A 58 10.75 -12.54 2.31
CA HIS A 58 11.03 -13.27 3.55
C HIS A 58 11.84 -14.54 3.28
N ILE A 59 11.51 -15.32 2.26
CA ILE A 59 12.29 -16.52 1.89
C ILE A 59 13.73 -16.14 1.51
N PHE A 60 13.92 -15.04 0.80
CA PHE A 60 15.26 -14.54 0.44
C PHE A 60 16.07 -14.02 1.63
N THR A 61 15.46 -13.77 2.80
CA THR A 61 16.21 -13.38 4.01
C THR A 61 17.16 -14.48 4.49
N VAL A 62 16.89 -15.74 4.16
CA VAL A 62 17.75 -16.89 4.51
C VAL A 62 19.04 -16.91 3.68
N SER A 63 19.07 -16.19 2.55
CA SER A 63 20.25 -16.17 1.68
C SER A 63 21.43 -15.44 2.32
N ARG A 64 22.63 -16.01 2.19
CA ARG A 64 23.86 -15.47 2.79
C ARG A 64 24.23 -14.07 2.30
N ASN A 65 23.89 -13.73 1.06
CA ASN A 65 24.28 -12.47 0.42
C ASN A 65 23.19 -11.38 0.49
N LEU A 66 21.90 -11.75 0.42
CA LEU A 66 20.78 -10.78 0.43
C LEU A 66 20.15 -10.64 1.83
N GLY A 67 20.27 -11.65 2.69
CA GLY A 67 19.71 -11.64 4.05
C GLY A 67 20.13 -10.43 4.87
N PRO A 68 21.43 -10.17 5.07
CA PRO A 68 21.90 -9.00 5.81
C PRO A 68 21.41 -7.67 5.23
N LYS A 69 21.29 -7.58 3.89
CA LYS A 69 20.79 -6.38 3.21
C LYS A 69 19.30 -6.16 3.49
N ILE A 70 18.49 -7.22 3.46
CA ILE A 70 17.05 -7.12 3.74
C ILE A 70 16.82 -6.75 5.22
N ILE A 71 17.57 -7.32 6.16
CA ILE A 71 17.46 -6.97 7.59
C ILE A 71 17.86 -5.50 7.81
N MET A 72 18.89 -5.02 7.12
CA MET A 72 19.29 -3.61 7.17
C MET A 72 18.18 -2.69 6.65
N LEU A 73 17.57 -3.03 5.50
CA LEU A 73 16.44 -2.29 4.94
C LEU A 73 15.26 -2.23 5.91
N GLN A 74 14.92 -3.35 6.57
CA GLN A 74 13.84 -3.39 7.56
C GLN A 74 14.07 -2.43 8.73
N ARG A 75 15.32 -2.28 9.20
CA ARG A 75 15.65 -1.34 10.28
C ARG A 75 15.50 0.12 9.83
N MET A 76 15.81 0.41 8.57
CA MET A 76 15.63 1.75 7.99
C MET A 76 14.16 2.12 7.74
N LEU A 77 13.23 1.16 7.72
CA LEU A 77 11.81 1.45 7.51
C LEU A 77 11.22 2.36 8.59
N ILE A 78 11.74 2.31 9.81
CA ILE A 78 11.29 3.19 10.91
C ILE A 78 11.67 4.65 10.61
N ASP A 79 12.90 4.87 10.15
CA ASP A 79 13.39 6.20 9.77
C ASP A 79 12.64 6.73 8.53
N VAL A 80 12.38 5.85 7.56
CA VAL A 80 11.57 6.18 6.36
C VAL A 80 10.15 6.56 6.75
N PHE A 81 9.53 5.86 7.70
CA PHE A 81 8.19 6.18 8.18
C PHE A 81 8.15 7.57 8.84
N PHE A 82 9.13 7.89 9.67
CA PHE A 82 9.26 9.21 10.28
C PHE A 82 9.46 10.32 9.22
N PHE A 83 10.31 10.05 8.23
CA PHE A 83 10.52 10.98 7.13
C PHE A 83 9.24 11.20 6.31
N LEU A 84 8.51 10.13 5.97
CA LEU A 84 7.24 10.21 5.24
C LEU A 84 6.18 11.00 6.01
N PHE A 85 6.17 10.93 7.35
CA PHE A 85 5.27 11.73 8.16
C PHE A 85 5.56 13.22 8.05
N LEU A 86 6.83 13.63 8.23
CA LEU A 86 7.25 15.03 8.06
C LEU A 86 6.95 15.53 6.65
N PHE A 87 7.23 14.69 5.66
CA PHE A 87 6.98 14.97 4.26
C PHE A 87 5.49 15.13 3.94
N ALA A 88 4.61 14.29 4.50
CA ALA A 88 3.17 14.41 4.34
C ALA A 88 2.64 15.74 4.89
N VAL A 89 3.12 16.18 6.06
CA VAL A 89 2.76 17.49 6.63
C VAL A 89 3.18 18.63 5.70
N TRP A 90 4.41 18.58 5.19
CA TRP A 90 4.92 19.58 4.26
C TRP A 90 4.13 19.60 2.94
N MET A 91 3.85 18.43 2.37
CA MET A 91 3.10 18.27 1.12
C MET A 91 1.67 18.83 1.26
N VAL A 92 1.00 18.56 2.39
CA VAL A 92 -0.35 19.10 2.65
C VAL A 92 -0.30 20.62 2.81
N ALA A 93 0.67 21.18 3.54
CA ALA A 93 0.81 22.62 3.69
C ALA A 93 1.01 23.32 2.33
N PHE A 94 1.89 22.77 1.50
CA PHE A 94 2.12 23.27 0.13
C PHE A 94 0.87 23.13 -0.75
N GLY A 95 0.19 21.97 -0.70
CA GLY A 95 -1.03 21.72 -1.46
C GLY A 95 -2.18 22.66 -1.10
N VAL A 96 -2.37 22.94 0.19
CA VAL A 96 -3.38 23.88 0.69
C VAL A 96 -3.06 25.31 0.27
N ALA A 97 -1.80 25.74 0.41
CA ALA A 97 -1.38 27.07 -0.04
C ALA A 97 -1.59 27.25 -1.55
N ARG A 98 -1.18 26.27 -2.36
CA ARG A 98 -1.35 26.27 -3.82
C ARG A 98 -2.82 26.32 -4.22
N GLN A 99 -3.67 25.50 -3.60
CA GLN A 99 -5.11 25.49 -3.85
C GLN A 99 -5.75 26.83 -3.47
N GLY A 100 -5.37 27.42 -2.33
CA GLY A 100 -5.91 28.69 -1.84
C GLY A 100 -5.53 29.90 -2.70
N ILE A 101 -4.36 29.87 -3.36
CA ILE A 101 -3.93 30.94 -4.27
C ILE A 101 -4.59 30.83 -5.64
N LEU A 102 -4.69 29.61 -6.20
CA LEU A 102 -5.10 29.40 -7.59
C LEU A 102 -6.62 29.35 -7.80
N ARG A 103 -7.39 28.89 -6.83
CA ARG A 103 -8.84 28.68 -6.98
C ARG A 103 -9.62 29.21 -5.80
N GLN A 104 -10.51 30.16 -6.08
CA GLN A 104 -11.49 30.64 -5.11
C GLN A 104 -12.76 29.78 -5.20
N ASN A 105 -13.14 29.18 -4.07
CA ASN A 105 -14.47 28.62 -3.81
C ASN A 105 -14.88 27.36 -4.60
N GLU A 106 -14.18 26.23 -4.37
CA GLU A 106 -14.63 24.90 -4.83
C GLU A 106 -15.37 24.11 -3.77
N HIS A 107 -16.54 23.58 -4.13
CA HIS A 107 -17.37 22.78 -3.21
C HIS A 107 -17.21 21.26 -3.38
N ARG A 108 -16.49 20.80 -4.42
CA ARG A 108 -16.34 19.36 -4.70
C ARG A 108 -15.14 18.78 -3.96
N TRP A 109 -15.40 18.20 -2.79
CA TRP A 109 -14.42 17.56 -1.90
C TRP A 109 -13.40 16.65 -2.60
N ARG A 110 -13.85 15.78 -3.52
CA ARG A 110 -12.95 14.88 -4.29
C ARG A 110 -11.90 15.62 -5.12
N TRP A 111 -12.24 16.81 -5.62
CA TRP A 111 -11.34 17.59 -6.46
C TRP A 111 -10.36 18.41 -5.62
N ILE A 112 -10.80 18.90 -4.47
CA ILE A 112 -9.91 19.49 -3.46
C ILE A 112 -8.85 18.47 -3.03
N PHE A 113 -9.25 17.24 -2.71
CA PHE A 113 -8.30 16.19 -2.32
C PHE A 113 -7.30 15.86 -3.45
N ARG A 114 -7.77 15.81 -4.69
CA ARG A 114 -6.89 15.60 -5.86
C ARG A 114 -5.89 16.76 -6.03
N SER A 115 -6.32 18.00 -5.93
CA SER A 115 -5.42 19.14 -6.13
C SER A 115 -4.49 19.41 -4.94
N VAL A 116 -4.92 19.12 -3.71
CA VAL A 116 -4.13 19.36 -2.48
C VAL A 116 -3.12 18.25 -2.22
N ILE A 117 -3.40 16.99 -2.59
CA ILE A 117 -2.51 15.87 -2.26
C ILE A 117 -1.92 15.24 -3.51
N TYR A 118 -2.73 14.90 -4.50
CA TYR A 118 -2.27 14.13 -5.66
C TYR A 118 -1.38 14.94 -6.60
N GLU A 119 -1.74 16.19 -6.92
CA GLU A 119 -0.90 17.06 -7.76
C GLU A 119 0.47 17.38 -7.15
N PRO A 120 0.58 17.83 -5.89
CA PRO A 120 1.90 18.05 -5.29
C PRO A 120 2.66 16.74 -5.08
N TYR A 121 1.97 15.62 -4.89
CA TYR A 121 2.62 14.30 -4.88
C TYR A 121 3.33 14.00 -6.21
N LEU A 122 2.65 14.23 -7.34
CA LEU A 122 3.23 14.03 -8.68
C LEU A 122 4.36 15.01 -8.99
N ALA A 123 4.24 16.27 -8.56
CA ALA A 123 5.25 17.30 -8.79
C ALA A 123 6.64 16.92 -8.23
N MET A 124 6.68 16.12 -7.15
CA MET A 124 7.94 15.67 -6.54
C MET A 124 8.66 14.62 -7.39
N PHE A 125 7.95 13.88 -8.23
CA PHE A 125 8.55 12.98 -9.23
C PHE A 125 8.96 13.72 -10.51
N GLY A 126 8.88 15.06 -10.53
CA GLY A 126 9.17 15.88 -11.70
C GLY A 126 8.03 15.92 -12.72
N GLN A 127 6.85 15.37 -12.40
CA GLN A 127 5.66 15.51 -13.22
C GLN A 127 4.99 16.85 -12.89
N VAL A 128 5.41 17.88 -13.63
CA VAL A 128 4.80 19.21 -13.60
C VAL A 128 3.57 19.19 -14.53
N PRO A 129 2.37 19.59 -14.06
CA PRO A 129 1.24 19.86 -14.95
C PRO A 129 1.42 21.19 -15.69
#